data_AF-A0A522MIG2-F1
#
_entry.id   AF-A0A522MIG2-F1
#
_cell.length_a   1.000
_cell.length_b   1.000
_cell.length_c   1.000
_cell.angle_alpha   90.00
_cell.angle_beta   90.00
_cell.angle_gamma   90.00
#
_symmetry.space_group_name_H-M   'P 1'
#
loop_
_entity.id
_entity.type
_entity.pdbx_description
1 polymer ?
#
loop_
_entity_poly.entity_id
_entity_poly.type
_entity_poly.pdbx_seq_one_letter_code
_entity_poly.pdbx_strand_id
1 'polypeptide(L)' 'MTFYAEISGPWGPLLLVTDGDRLTGLYFSGGRHAPRVAPDWRRAPDAALATTVARQLGEYASGRRREFDVPIA' A
#
# COMPACT_ATOMS: atom_id res chain seq x y z
N MET A 1 -6.94 -14.33 -2.65
CA MET A 1 -6.78 -14.05 -1.21
C MET A 1 -6.41 -12.59 -1.11
N THR A 2 -7.05 -11.81 -0.25
CA THR A 2 -6.73 -10.39 -0.12
C THR A 2 -5.80 -10.18 1.06
N PHE A 3 -4.69 -9.48 0.83
CA PHE A 3 -3.76 -9.07 1.85
C PHE A 3 -3.79 -7.55 2.00
N TYR A 4 -3.48 -7.07 3.20
CA TYR A 4 -3.38 -5.64 3.43
C TYR A 4 -2.21 -5.29 4.36
N ALA A 5 -1.71 -4.08 4.20
CA ALA A 5 -0.70 -3.49 5.05
C ALA A 5 -1.03 -2.03 5.32
N GLU A 6 -0.62 -1.54 6.49
CA GLU A 6 -0.67 -0.10 6.78
C GLU A 6 0.74 0.46 6.65
N ILE A 7 0.89 1.50 5.83
CA ILE A 7 2.16 2.16 5.56
C ILE A 7 2.06 3.58 6.11
N SER A 8 3.02 3.95 6.96
CA SER A 8 3.16 5.32 7.43
C SER A 8 4.08 6.10 6.50
N GLY A 9 3.68 7.33 6.14
CA GLY A 9 4.49 8.21 5.33
C GLY A 9 4.19 9.69 5.59
N PRO A 10 4.92 10.60 4.93
CA PRO A 10 4.71 12.05 5.05
C PRO A 10 3.32 12.54 4.60
N TRP A 11 2.57 11.71 3.86
CA TRP A 11 1.15 12.00 3.52
C TRP A 11 0.15 11.47 4.57
N GLY A 12 0.65 10.93 5.68
CA GLY A 12 -0.17 10.22 6.67
C GLY A 12 -0.23 8.70 6.42
N PRO A 13 -1.06 7.99 7.20
CA PRO A 13 -1.22 6.54 7.10
C PRO A 13 -1.96 6.15 5.81
N LEU A 14 -1.44 5.15 5.12
CA LEU A 14 -1.99 4.56 3.91
C LEU A 14 -2.34 3.09 4.13
N LEU A 15 -3.51 2.68 3.66
CA LEU A 15 -3.93 1.29 3.54
C LEU A 15 -3.55 0.76 2.16
N LEU A 16 -2.62 -0.18 2.14
CA LEU A 16 -2.25 -0.95 0.95
C LEU A 16 -3.06 -2.25 0.92
N VAL A 17 -3.56 -2.60 -0.26
CA VAL A 17 -4.31 -3.84 -0.53
C VAL A 17 -3.67 -4.56 -1.71
N THR A 18 -3.49 -5.88 -1.60
CA THR A 18 -2.83 -6.71 -2.61
C THR A 18 -3.48 -8.09 -2.69
N ASP A 19 -3.38 -8.74 -3.86
CA ASP A 19 -3.72 -10.15 -4.05
C ASP A 19 -2.59 -11.12 -3.64
N GLY A 20 -1.44 -10.58 -3.23
CA GLY A 20 -0.21 -11.29 -2.87
C GLY A 20 0.97 -10.84 -3.72
N ASP A 21 0.76 -10.65 -5.02
CA ASP A 21 1.82 -10.33 -5.99
C ASP A 21 1.64 -8.94 -6.63
N ARG A 22 0.40 -8.45 -6.69
CA ARG A 22 0.04 -7.18 -7.33
C ARG A 22 -0.69 -6.26 -6.38
N LEU A 23 -0.47 -4.96 -6.55
CA LEU A 23 -1.19 -3.92 -5.84
C LEU A 23 -2.61 -3.84 -6.42
N THR A 24 -3.60 -4.12 -5.59
CA THR A 24 -5.03 -4.04 -5.98
C THR A 24 -5.69 -2.78 -5.44
N GLY A 25 -5.09 -2.11 -4.46
CA GLY A 25 -5.59 -0.84 -3.95
C GLY A 25 -4.60 -0.12 -3.04
N LEU A 26 -4.66 1.21 -3.06
CA LEU A 26 -3.91 2.08 -2.15
C LEU A 26 -4.82 3.24 -1.73
N TYR A 27 -5.07 3.37 -0.44
CA TYR A 27 -6.03 4.33 0.10
C TYR A 27 -5.43 5.08 1.27
N PHE A 28 -5.87 6.31 1.52
CA PHE A 28 -5.62 6.97 2.80
C PHE A 28 -6.38 6.23 3.90
N SER A 29 -5.69 5.86 4.99
CA SER A 29 -6.33 5.16 6.10
C SER A 29 -7.43 6.04 6.70
N GLY A 30 -8.63 5.49 6.80
CA GLY A 30 -9.82 6.24 7.27
C GLY A 30 -10.42 7.22 6.24
N GLY A 31 -9.93 7.23 5.00
CA GLY A 31 -10.52 8.03 3.92
C GLY A 31 -11.94 7.58 3.58
N ARG A 32 -12.77 8.50 3.05
CA ARG A 32 -14.19 8.25 2.68
C ARG A 32 -14.39 7.04 1.76
N HIS A 33 -13.42 6.78 0.89
CA HIS A 33 -13.44 5.68 -0.09
C HIS A 33 -12.50 4.53 0.29
N ALA A 34 -11.86 4.58 1.45
CA ALA A 34 -11.04 3.48 1.92
C ALA A 34 -11.95 2.29 2.25
N PRO A 35 -11.68 1.10 1.70
CA PRO A 35 -12.43 -0.09 2.08
C PRO A 35 -12.23 -0.34 3.58
N ARG A 36 -13.30 -0.76 4.25
CA ARG A 36 -13.16 -1.31 5.61
C ARG A 36 -12.45 -2.65 5.47
N VAL A 37 -11.38 -2.84 6.24
CA VAL A 37 -10.66 -4.12 6.31
C VAL A 37 -11.68 -5.20 6.64
N ALA A 38 -11.88 -6.12 5.70
CA ALA A 38 -12.83 -7.20 5.87
C ALA A 38 -12.20 -8.35 6.69
N PRO A 39 -13.00 -9.16 7.42
CA PRO A 39 -12.47 -10.20 8.30
C PRO A 39 -11.67 -11.29 7.58
N ASP A 40 -11.91 -11.48 6.29
CA ASP A 40 -11.25 -12.43 5.40
C ASP A 40 -9.92 -11.90 4.83
N TRP A 41 -9.59 -10.63 5.07
CA TRP A 41 -8.33 -10.06 4.64
C TRP A 41 -7.21 -10.41 5.60
N ARG A 42 -6.04 -10.76 5.04
CA ARG A 42 -4.87 -11.14 5.83
C ARG A 42 -3.89 -9.99 5.94
N ARG A 43 -3.58 -9.57 7.17
CA ARG A 43 -2.57 -8.54 7.41
C ARG A 43 -1.19 -9.08 7.03
N ALA A 44 -0.47 -8.36 6.18
CA ALA A 44 0.85 -8.73 5.69
C ALA A 44 1.76 -7.49 5.59
N PRO A 45 2.16 -6.88 6.72
CA PRO A 45 2.96 -5.66 6.72
C PRO A 45 4.37 -5.88 6.15
N ASP A 46 4.89 -7.10 6.29
CA ASP A 46 6.23 -7.51 5.83
C ASP A 46 6.22 -8.13 4.42
N ALA A 47 5.10 -8.03 3.68
CA ALA A 47 5.05 -8.49 2.31
C ALA A 47 6.04 -7.69 1.46
N ALA A 48 6.82 -8.37 0.61
CA ALA A 48 7.84 -7.73 -0.23
C ALA A 48 7.27 -6.58 -1.08
N LEU A 49 6.03 -6.74 -1.56
CA LEU A 49 5.31 -5.69 -2.29
C LEU A 49 5.01 -4.48 -1.40
N ALA A 50 4.54 -4.70 -0.16
CA ALA A 50 4.26 -3.61 0.77
C ALA A 50 5.52 -2.81 1.13
N THR A 51 6.64 -3.50 1.39
CA THR A 51 7.95 -2.86 1.62
C THR A 51 8.40 -2.07 0.39
N THR A 52 8.23 -2.64 -0.81
CA THR A 52 8.61 -1.98 -2.07
C THR A 52 7.79 -0.72 -2.31
N VAL A 53 6.47 -0.79 -2.12
CA VAL A 53 5.57 0.36 -2.28
C VAL A 53 5.89 1.44 -1.26
N ALA A 54 6.09 1.08 0.02
CA ALA A 54 6.47 2.04 1.06
C ALA A 54 7.77 2.77 0.72
N ARG A 55 8.79 2.05 0.25
CA ARG A 55 10.07 2.64 -0.17
C ARG A 55 9.90 3.60 -1.34
N GLN A 56 9.22 3.17 -2.41
CA GLN A 56 9.07 3.99 -3.61
C GLN A 56 8.22 5.22 -3.36
N LEU A 57 7.18 5.10 -2.54
CA LEU A 57 6.44 6.25 -2.05
C LEU A 57 7.39 7.21 -1.34
N GLY A 58 8.14 6.75 -0.32
CA GLY A 58 9.10 7.59 0.40
C GLY A 58 10.09 8.34 -0.53
N GLU A 59 10.57 7.69 -1.58
CA GLU A 59 11.40 8.32 -2.61
C GLU A 59 10.65 9.40 -3.39
N TYR A 60 9.41 9.13 -3.78
CA TYR A 60 8.52 10.11 -4.43
C TYR A 60 8.27 11.33 -3.54
N ALA A 61 8.05 11.13 -2.24
CA ALA A 61 7.90 12.24 -1.27
C ALA A 61 9.12 13.16 -1.24
N SER A 62 10.31 12.56 -1.31
CA SER A 62 11.58 13.30 -1.33
C SER A 62 11.92 13.88 -2.70
N GLY A 63 11.06 13.71 -3.71
CA GLY A 63 11.31 14.14 -5.08
C GLY A 63 12.38 13.33 -5.83
N ARG A 64 12.91 12.27 -5.23
CA ARG A 64 13.97 11.40 -5.81
C ARG A 64 13.44 10.41 -6.85
N ARG A 65 12.13 10.16 -6.85
CA ARG A 65 11.46 9.26 -7.78
C ARG A 65 10.24 9.94 -8.37
N ARG A 66 9.99 9.71 -9.66
CA ARG A 66 8.77 10.14 -10.36
C ARG A 66 8.00 8.99 -11.00
N GLU A 67 8.63 7.82 -11.11
CA GLU A 67 8.05 6.62 -11.73
C GLU A 67 7.99 5.49 -10.71
N PHE A 68 6.89 4.72 -10.74
CA PHE A 68 6.68 3.59 -9.84
C PHE A 68 6.87 2.28 -10.61
N ASP A 69 7.68 1.39 -10.03
CA ASP A 69 7.87 0.01 -10.49
C ASP A 69 7.15 -0.91 -9.51
N VAL A 70 5.82 -0.91 -9.60
CA VAL A 70 4.94 -1.68 -8.73
C VAL A 70 3.94 -2.39 -9.64
N PRO A 71 3.87 -3.73 -9.59
CA PRO A 71 2.88 -4.46 -10.36
C PRO A 71 1.47 -4.13 -9.86
N ILE A 72 0.59 -3.71 -10.76
CA ILE A 72 -0.82 -3.40 -10.49
C ILE A 72 -1.72 -4.44 -11.16
N ALA A 73 -2.87 -4.74 -10.55
CA ALA A 73 -3.89 -5.65 -11.07
C ALA A 73 -5.03 -4.91 -11.76
#